data_AF-A0A1A9G1E9-F1
#
_entry.id   AF-A0A1A9G1E9-F1
#
_cell.length_a   1.000
_cell.length_b   1.000
_cell.length_c   1.000
_cell.angle_alpha   90.00
_cell.angle_beta   90.00
_cell.angle_gamma   90.00
#
_symmetry.space_group_name_H-M   'P 1'
#
loop_
_entity.id
_entity.type
_entity.pdbx_description
1 polymer ?
#
loop_
_entity_poly.entity_id
_entity_poly.type
_entity_poly.pdbx_seq_one_letter_code
_entity_poly.pdbx_strand_id
1 'polypeptide(L)' 'MVATISLVLAAAGEAPAGTGGIMARPSDPEKAVQAEYENLKSKGTREALELFIARHPDHPLADRAREEIKGLAR' A
#
# COMPACT_ATOMS: atom_id res chain seq x y z
N MET A 1 4.23 -19.23 16.48
CA MET A 1 4.77 -18.67 15.21
C MET A 1 3.98 -17.41 14.90
N VAL A 2 4.47 -16.24 15.30
CA VAL A 2 3.83 -14.95 14.99
C VAL A 2 4.83 -14.15 14.20
N ALA A 3 4.61 -14.03 12.89
CA ALA A 3 5.46 -13.27 11.99
C ALA A 3 5.18 -11.78 12.21
N THR A 4 6.00 -11.16 13.05
CA THR A 4 6.09 -9.72 13.22
C THR A 4 6.70 -9.11 11.96
N ILE A 5 5.85 -8.60 11.06
CA ILE A 5 6.28 -7.68 10.00
C ILE A 5 5.69 -6.32 10.34
N SER A 6 6.47 -5.59 11.15
CA SER A 6 6.35 -4.15 11.28
C SER A 6 6.91 -3.53 10.01
N LEU A 7 6.05 -3.11 9.09
CA LEU A 7 6.43 -2.16 8.06
C LEU A 7 5.96 -0.78 8.51
N VAL A 8 6.81 -0.11 9.27
CA VAL A 8 6.72 1.33 9.51
C VAL A 8 6.94 2.01 8.15
N LEU A 9 5.87 2.54 7.57
CA LEU A 9 6.01 3.55 6.51
C LEU A 9 5.94 4.91 7.19
N ALA A 10 7.12 5.40 7.58
CA ALA A 10 7.31 6.70 8.21
C ALA A 10 6.85 7.81 7.27
N ALA A 11 5.88 8.60 7.72
CA ALA A 11 5.58 9.90 7.16
C ALA A 11 6.46 10.97 7.82
N ALA A 12 7.13 11.76 6.97
CA ALA A 12 7.74 13.07 7.22
C ALA A 12 8.91 13.18 8.23
N GLY A 13 10.10 13.47 7.69
CA GLY A 13 11.22 14.01 8.43
C GLY A 13 12.48 14.17 7.57
N GLU A 14 12.71 15.40 7.11
CA GLU A 14 14.02 15.98 6.72
C GLU A 14 14.85 15.26 5.63
N ALA A 15 14.96 15.90 4.46
CA ALA A 15 15.95 15.56 3.45
C ALA A 15 17.35 16.07 3.89
N PRO A 16 18.40 15.23 3.98
CA PRO A 16 19.75 15.73 4.07
C PRO A 16 20.29 16.06 2.67
N ALA A 17 20.83 17.28 2.54
CA ALA A 17 21.59 17.69 1.38
C ALA A 17 22.94 16.95 1.31
N GLY A 18 23.24 16.37 0.14
CA GLY A 18 24.60 16.04 -0.28
C GLY A 18 25.00 14.57 -0.19
N THR A 19 24.87 13.85 -1.31
CA THR A 19 25.95 13.06 -1.96
C THR A 19 25.38 12.38 -3.19
N GLY A 20 25.94 12.72 -4.36
CA GLY A 20 25.51 12.22 -5.66
C GLY A 20 25.47 10.69 -5.74
N GLY A 21 24.35 10.19 -6.27
CA GLY A 21 24.13 8.79 -6.57
C GLY A 21 22.64 8.51 -6.73
N ILE A 22 22.12 8.71 -7.96
CA ILE A 22 20.80 8.24 -8.44
C ILE A 22 19.70 8.12 -7.36
N MET A 23 19.33 9.23 -6.70
CA MET A 23 18.14 9.25 -5.87
C MET A 23 16.95 8.91 -6.77
N ALA A 24 16.36 7.74 -6.58
CA ALA A 24 15.10 7.37 -7.19
C ALA A 24 14.13 8.52 -6.95
N ARG A 25 13.64 9.09 -8.05
CA ARG A 25 12.66 10.19 -8.09
C ARG A 25 11.61 9.95 -7.00
N PRO A 26 11.18 10.96 -6.21
CA PRO A 26 10.14 10.76 -5.22
C PRO A 26 8.95 10.12 -5.92
N SER A 27 8.72 8.83 -5.66
CA SER A 27 7.62 8.10 -6.26
C SER A 27 6.37 8.86 -5.88
N ASP A 28 5.62 9.25 -6.90
CA ASP A 28 4.33 9.89 -6.73
C ASP A 28 3.49 9.08 -5.72
N PRO A 29 3.04 9.69 -4.61
CA PRO A 29 2.43 8.94 -3.52
C PRO A 29 1.18 8.19 -3.98
N GLU A 30 0.42 8.74 -4.93
CA GLU A 30 -0.73 8.04 -5.52
C GLU A 30 -0.26 6.82 -6.33
N LYS A 31 0.82 6.92 -7.11
CA LYS A 31 1.42 5.76 -7.81
C LYS A 31 1.87 4.67 -6.85
N ALA A 32 2.41 5.03 -5.69
CA ALA A 32 2.81 4.06 -4.67
C ALA A 32 1.60 3.31 -4.09
N VAL A 33 0.53 4.04 -3.75
CA VAL A 33 -0.71 3.45 -3.24
C VAL A 33 -1.38 2.56 -4.30
N GLN A 34 -1.40 3.00 -5.56
CA GLN A 34 -1.91 2.19 -6.67
C GLN A 34 -1.13 0.89 -6.85
N ALA A 35 0.21 0.95 -6.79
CA ALA A 35 1.04 -0.24 -6.92
C ALA A 35 0.81 -1.24 -5.77
N GLU A 36 0.63 -0.73 -4.54
CA GLU A 36 0.30 -1.58 -3.38
C GLU A 36 -1.08 -2.23 -3.52
N TYR A 37 -2.08 -1.48 -3.99
CA TYR A 37 -3.41 -2.03 -4.30
C TYR A 37 -3.34 -3.15 -5.34
N GLU A 38 -2.67 -2.93 -6.47
CA GLU A 38 -2.55 -3.93 -7.53
C GLU A 38 -1.80 -5.17 -7.05
N ASN A 39 -0.75 -5.00 -6.24
CA ASN A 39 -0.01 -6.12 -5.65
C ASN A 39 -0.90 -6.98 -4.75
N LEU A 40 -1.67 -6.35 -3.87
CA LEU A 40 -2.57 -7.04 -2.94
C LEU A 40 -3.77 -7.65 -3.66
N LYS A 41 -4.34 -6.95 -4.63
CA LYS A 41 -5.43 -7.43 -5.49
C LYS A 41 -5.00 -8.67 -6.29
N SER A 42 -3.77 -8.69 -6.82
CA SER A 42 -3.24 -9.82 -7.57
C SER A 42 -3.20 -11.12 -6.76
N LYS A 43 -3.13 -11.03 -5.43
CA LYS A 43 -3.22 -12.22 -4.55
C LYS A 43 -4.61 -12.87 -4.58
N GLY A 44 -5.65 -12.13 -4.95
CA GLY A 44 -7.01 -12.64 -5.10
C GLY A 44 -7.64 -13.15 -3.80
N THR A 45 -7.10 -12.78 -2.64
CA THR A 45 -7.62 -13.19 -1.34
C THR A 45 -8.27 -12.03 -0.61
N ARG A 46 -9.31 -12.36 0.18
CA ARG A 46 -9.99 -11.40 1.04
C ARG A 46 -9.03 -10.71 2.01
N GLU A 47 -8.17 -11.49 2.69
CA GLU A 47 -7.20 -10.95 3.66
C GLU A 47 -6.24 -9.92 3.04
N ALA A 48 -5.81 -10.12 1.79
CA ALA A 48 -4.92 -9.17 1.13
C ALA A 48 -5.62 -7.83 0.85
N LEU A 49 -6.89 -7.87 0.43
CA LEU A 49 -7.68 -6.68 0.20
C LEU A 49 -8.06 -5.98 1.52
N GLU A 50 -8.36 -6.73 2.59
CA GLU A 50 -8.59 -6.18 3.93
C GLU A 50 -7.34 -5.49 4.48
N LEU A 51 -6.15 -6.04 4.22
CA LEU A 51 -4.88 -5.39 4.58
C LEU A 51 -4.70 -4.05 3.86
N PHE A 52 -5.08 -3.96 2.58
CA PHE A 52 -5.03 -2.68 1.85
C PHE A 52 -5.97 -1.65 2.48
N ILE A 53 -7.21 -2.04 2.79
CA ILE A 53 -8.22 -1.17 3.41
C ILE A 53 -7.76 -0.69 4.78
N ALA A 54 -7.16 -1.56 5.59
CA ALA A 54 -6.65 -1.18 6.92
C ALA A 54 -5.52 -0.16 6.84
N ARG A 55 -4.72 -0.17 5.77
CA ARG A 55 -3.61 0.75 5.54
C ARG A 55 -4.04 2.08 4.92
N HIS A 56 -5.07 2.06 4.08
CA HIS A 56 -5.56 3.22 3.32
C HIS A 56 -7.07 3.42 3.47
N PRO A 57 -7.63 3.55 4.69
CA PRO A 57 -9.08 3.51 4.91
C PRO A 57 -9.84 4.67 4.24
N ASP A 58 -9.20 5.82 4.07
CA ASP A 58 -9.77 7.03 3.45
C ASP A 58 -9.47 7.16 1.94
N HIS A 59 -8.77 6.19 1.36
CA HIS A 59 -8.41 6.23 -0.06
C HIS A 59 -9.54 5.66 -0.93
N PRO A 60 -9.86 6.24 -2.10
CA PRO A 60 -10.93 5.73 -2.98
C PRO A 60 -10.71 4.29 -3.48
N LEU A 61 -9.46 3.81 -3.49
CA LEU A 61 -9.15 2.40 -3.79
C LEU A 61 -9.59 1.45 -2.69
N ALA A 62 -9.75 1.90 -1.44
CA ALA A 62 -10.26 1.05 -0.36
C ALA A 62 -11.73 0.70 -0.59
N ASP A 63 -12.53 1.62 -1.12
CA ASP A 63 -13.90 1.30 -1.55
C ASP A 63 -13.92 0.28 -2.69
N ARG A 64 -12.98 0.38 -3.64
CA ARG A 64 -12.81 -0.65 -4.68
C ARG A 64 -12.43 -2.00 -4.07
N ALA A 65 -11.48 -2.04 -3.14
CA ALA A 65 -11.09 -3.27 -2.44
C ALA A 65 -12.27 -3.93 -1.72
N ARG A 66 -13.15 -3.12 -1.10
CA ARG A 66 -14.38 -3.62 -0.45
C ARG A 66 -15.33 -4.29 -1.44
N GLU A 67 -15.49 -3.74 -2.63
CA GLU A 67 -16.31 -4.34 -3.68
C GLU A 67 -15.71 -5.66 -4.19
N GLU A 68 -14.40 -5.71 -4.39
CA GLU A 68 -13.71 -6.95 -4.81
C GLU A 68 -13.89 -8.06 -3.76
N ILE A 69 -13.80 -7.75 -2.45
CA ILE A 69 -14.06 -8.71 -1.37
C ILE A 69 -15.48 -9.27 -1.46
N LYS A 70 -16.48 -8.43 -1.75
CA LYS A 70 -17.88 -8.89 -1.93
C LYS A 70 -18.00 -9.84 -3.13
N GLY A 71 -17.25 -9.58 -4.20
CA GLY A 71 -17.18 -10.44 -5.38
C GLY A 71 -16.55 -11.80 -5.10
N LEU A 72 -15.52 -11.87 -4.24
CA LEU A 72 -14.86 -13.12 -3.84
C LEU A 72 -15.74 -14.03 -2.96
N ALA A 73 -16.70 -13.45 -2.24
CA ALA A 73 -17.59 -14.19 -1.34
C ALA A 73 -18.79 -14.85 -2.05
N ARG A 74 -18.90 -14.68 -3.37
CA ARG A 74 -19.97 -15.21 -4.21
C ARG A 74 -19.54 -16.50 -4.91
#